data_AF-A0A966BW24-F1
#
_entry.id   AF-A0A966BW24-F1
#
_cell.length_a   1.000
_cell.length_b   1.000
_cell.length_c   1.000
_cell.angle_alpha   90.00
_cell.angle_beta   90.00
_cell.angle_gamma   90.00
#
_symmetry.space_group_name_H-M   'P 1'
#
loop_
_entity.id
_entity.type
_entity.pdbx_description
1 polymer ?
#
loop_
_entity_poly.entity_id
_entity_poly.type
_entity_poly.pdbx_seq_one_letter_code
_entity_poly.pdbx_strand_id
1 'polypeptide(L)'
;IQSTSALENGLIVGAVQWIPEEPRLEVRPEHAVLQAMLRELLLHHAFAELAEVDADDASRLGMALASVLPLDASEAQTLLAVSDPNERLDALIRLLGTESAD
;
A
#
# COMPACT_ATOMS: atom_id res chain seq x y z
N ILE A 1 12.47 14.35 -0.90
CA ILE A 1 13.38 14.96 0.11
C ILE A 1 13.95 16.23 -0.50
N GLN A 2 13.89 17.35 0.21
CA GLN A 2 14.40 18.65 -0.27
C GLN A 2 15.85 18.88 0.18
N SER A 3 16.20 18.44 1.38
CA SER A 3 17.58 18.49 1.91
C SER A 3 17.75 17.46 3.01
N THR A 4 19.00 17.08 3.28
CA THR A 4 19.36 16.17 4.39
C THR A 4 20.50 16.78 5.18
N SER A 5 20.45 16.67 6.51
CA SER A 5 21.51 17.11 7.42
C SER A 5 21.73 16.07 8.51
N ALA A 6 22.94 16.01 9.07
CA ALA A 6 23.28 15.15 10.20
C ALA A 6 23.53 16.02 11.43
N LEU A 7 22.92 15.66 12.56
CA LEU A 7 23.18 16.30 13.85
C LEU A 7 24.41 15.68 14.51
N GLU A 8 24.96 16.37 15.51
CA GLU A 8 26.18 15.95 16.23
C GLU A 8 26.06 14.57 16.90
N ASN A 9 24.84 14.14 17.23
CA ASN A 9 24.56 12.83 17.81
C ASN A 9 24.35 11.71 16.78
N GLY A 10 24.54 12.00 15.48
CA GLY A 10 24.35 11.04 14.39
C GLY A 10 22.92 10.89 13.88
N LEU A 11 21.96 11.68 14.38
CA LEU A 11 20.59 11.70 13.83
C LEU A 11 20.58 12.35 12.44
N ILE A 12 20.00 11.66 11.47
CA ILE A 12 19.77 12.20 10.12
C ILE A 12 18.41 12.88 10.05
N VAL A 13 18.40 14.14 9.63
CA VAL A 13 17.19 14.98 9.50
C VAL A 13 17.00 15.33 8.02
N GLY A 14 15.84 14.98 7.48
CA GLY A 14 15.42 15.32 6.12
C GLY A 14 14.34 16.40 6.11
N ALA A 15 14.49 17.42 5.26
CA ALA A 15 13.38 18.31 4.91
C ALA A 15 12.48 17.62 3.88
N VAL A 16 11.19 17.54 4.16
CA VAL A 16 10.22 16.83 3.33
C VAL A 16 9.11 17.76 2.85
N GLN A 17 8.51 17.40 1.72
CA GLN A 17 7.28 18.01 1.26
C GLN A 17 6.14 17.07 1.64
N TRP A 18 5.12 17.61 2.31
CA TRP A 18 3.89 16.88 2.58
C TRP A 18 3.09 16.73 1.30
N ILE A 19 2.58 15.53 1.08
CA ILE A 19 1.64 15.21 0.01
C ILE A 19 0.23 15.36 0.60
N PRO A 20 -0.77 15.83 -0.16
CA PRO A 20 -2.15 15.85 0.30
C PRO A 20 -2.63 14.44 0.70
N GLU A 21 -3.56 14.39 1.65
CA GLU A 21 -4.27 13.14 1.96
C GLU A 21 -4.98 12.63 0.71
N GLU A 22 -4.94 11.32 0.49
CA GLU A 22 -5.66 10.70 -0.61
C GLU A 22 -7.16 10.83 -0.42
N PRO A 23 -7.93 11.07 -1.50
CA PRO A 23 -9.38 11.09 -1.40
C PRO A 23 -9.90 9.69 -1.06
N ARG A 24 -10.94 9.63 -0.23
CA ARG A 24 -11.72 8.41 -0.07
C ARG A 24 -12.47 8.12 -1.37
N LEU A 25 -12.13 7.02 -2.02
CA LEU A 25 -12.74 6.58 -3.27
C LEU A 25 -13.31 5.18 -3.10
N GLU A 26 -14.47 4.92 -3.69
CA GLU A 26 -14.98 3.55 -3.76
C GLU A 26 -14.09 2.68 -4.64
N VAL A 27 -13.94 1.42 -4.24
CA VAL A 27 -13.24 0.41 -5.03
C VAL A 27 -14.02 0.12 -6.31
N ARG A 28 -13.34 0.23 -7.46
CA ARG A 28 -13.97 -0.02 -8.75
C ARG A 28 -14.21 -1.52 -8.98
N PRO A 29 -15.20 -1.91 -9.81
CA PRO A 29 -15.48 -3.32 -10.08
C PRO A 29 -14.27 -4.11 -10.60
N GLU A 30 -13.39 -3.48 -11.39
CA GLU A 30 -12.15 -4.09 -11.88
C GLU A 30 -11.17 -4.50 -10.76
N HIS A 31 -11.29 -3.91 -9.56
CA HIS A 31 -10.45 -4.18 -8.39
C HIS A 31 -11.13 -5.06 -7.34
N ALA A 32 -12.34 -5.57 -7.58
CA ALA A 32 -13.11 -6.34 -6.61
C ALA A 32 -12.39 -7.62 -6.11
N VAL A 33 -11.52 -8.21 -6.95
CA VAL A 33 -10.69 -9.35 -6.57
C VAL A 33 -9.74 -9.03 -5.41
N LEU A 34 -9.24 -7.79 -5.34
CA LEU A 34 -8.35 -7.34 -4.27
C LEU A 34 -9.11 -7.20 -2.95
N GLN A 35 -10.38 -6.78 -2.98
CA GLN A 35 -11.23 -6.74 -1.78
C GLN A 35 -11.46 -8.15 -1.22
N ALA A 36 -11.76 -9.11 -2.10
CA ALA A 36 -11.93 -10.51 -1.72
C ALA A 36 -10.64 -11.07 -1.11
N MET A 37 -9.50 -10.79 -1.73
CA MET A 37 -8.18 -11.21 -1.23
C MET A 37 -7.90 -10.66 0.17
N LEU A 38 -8.10 -9.36 0.40
CA LEU A 38 -7.89 -8.78 1.72
C LEU A 38 -8.82 -9.44 2.75
N ARG A 39 -10.11 -9.60 2.42
CA ARG A 39 -11.08 -10.25 3.33
C ARG A 39 -10.68 -11.67 3.70
N GLU A 40 -10.18 -12.45 2.75
CA GLU A 40 -9.65 -13.80 3.01
C GLU A 40 -8.40 -13.76 3.91
N LEU A 41 -7.47 -12.84 3.64
CA LEU A 41 -6.28 -12.66 4.49
C LEU A 41 -6.67 -12.30 5.93
N LEU A 42 -7.67 -11.43 6.13
CA LEU A 42 -8.15 -11.03 7.46
C LEU A 42 -8.76 -12.17 8.27
N LEU A 43 -9.15 -13.30 7.65
CA LEU A 43 -9.59 -14.49 8.38
C LEU A 43 -8.43 -15.18 9.11
N HIS A 44 -7.18 -14.92 8.70
CA HIS A 44 -6.00 -15.49 9.31
C HIS A 44 -5.54 -14.65 10.50
N HIS A 45 -5.40 -15.28 11.68
CA HIS A 45 -5.02 -14.63 12.94
C HIS A 45 -3.72 -13.81 12.88
N ALA A 46 -2.85 -14.11 11.91
CA ALA A 46 -1.61 -13.38 11.66
C ALA A 46 -1.83 -11.91 11.24
N PHE A 47 -3.03 -11.56 10.75
CA PHE A 47 -3.36 -10.22 10.24
C PHE A 47 -4.43 -9.51 11.09
N ALA A 48 -4.56 -9.87 12.37
CA ALA A 48 -5.57 -9.31 13.26
C ALA A 48 -5.51 -7.76 13.38
N GLU A 49 -4.33 -7.17 13.21
CA GLU A 49 -4.13 -5.71 13.24
C GLU A 49 -4.82 -4.98 12.08
N LEU A 50 -5.20 -5.69 11.02
CA LEU A 50 -5.85 -5.14 9.83
C LEU A 50 -7.34 -5.44 9.77
N ALA A 51 -7.90 -6.09 10.80
CA ALA A 51 -9.31 -6.50 10.82
C ALA A 51 -10.29 -5.32 10.70
N GLU A 52 -9.86 -4.11 11.05
CA GLU A 52 -10.66 -2.88 10.98
C GLU A 52 -10.47 -2.08 9.67
N VAL A 53 -9.66 -2.58 8.72
CA VAL A 53 -9.44 -1.88 7.44
C VAL A 53 -10.74 -1.84 6.64
N ASP A 54 -11.12 -0.63 6.23
CA ASP A 54 -12.21 -0.40 5.29
C ASP A 54 -11.82 -0.89 3.88
N ALA A 55 -12.19 -2.13 3.57
CA ALA A 55 -11.90 -2.75 2.28
C ALA A 55 -12.71 -2.14 1.12
N ASP A 56 -13.66 -1.24 1.37
CA ASP A 56 -14.46 -0.55 0.34
C ASP A 56 -13.87 0.82 -0.02
N ASP A 57 -12.86 1.29 0.72
CA ASP A 57 -12.04 2.46 0.37
C ASP A 57 -10.78 2.02 -0.39
N ALA A 58 -10.66 2.47 -1.65
CA ALA A 58 -9.55 2.11 -2.53
C ALA A 58 -8.18 2.47 -1.95
N SER A 59 -8.07 3.58 -1.22
CA SER A 59 -6.82 4.00 -0.60
C SER A 59 -6.40 3.00 0.47
N ARG A 60 -7.33 2.69 1.38
CA ARG A 60 -7.13 1.79 2.52
C ARG A 60 -6.87 0.36 2.08
N LEU A 61 -7.63 -0.13 1.10
CA LEU A 61 -7.44 -1.44 0.49
C LEU A 61 -6.01 -1.60 -0.06
N GLY A 62 -5.56 -0.63 -0.88
CA GLY A 62 -4.26 -0.69 -1.51
C GLY A 62 -3.11 -0.65 -0.50
N MET A 63 -3.21 0.22 0.52
CA MET A 63 -2.20 0.31 1.58
C MET A 63 -2.13 -0.97 2.43
N ALA A 64 -3.28 -1.52 2.80
CA ALA A 64 -3.34 -2.75 3.59
C ALA A 64 -2.73 -3.93 2.83
N LEU A 65 -3.10 -4.12 1.56
CA LEU A 65 -2.53 -5.17 0.71
C LEU A 65 -1.02 -5.02 0.55
N ALA A 66 -0.53 -3.81 0.27
CA ALA A 66 0.90 -3.55 0.16
C ALA A 66 1.70 -3.84 1.45
N SER A 67 1.04 -3.82 2.62
CA SER A 67 1.67 -4.13 3.91
C SER A 67 1.67 -5.61 4.29
N VAL A 68 0.77 -6.42 3.72
CA VAL A 68 0.62 -7.86 4.09
C VAL A 68 1.15 -8.82 3.05
N LEU A 69 1.14 -8.40 1.79
CA LEU A 69 1.65 -9.22 0.71
C LEU A 69 3.17 -9.39 0.90
N PRO A 70 3.72 -10.55 0.53
CA PRO A 70 5.14 -10.85 0.68
C PRO A 70 5.99 -10.14 -0.39
N LEU A 71 5.86 -8.81 -0.47
CA LEU A 71 6.55 -7.98 -1.43
C LEU A 71 7.97 -7.69 -0.95
N ASP A 72 8.90 -7.53 -1.89
CA ASP A 72 10.20 -7.00 -1.52
C ASP A 72 10.10 -5.52 -1.11
N ALA A 73 11.14 -5.02 -0.44
CA ALA A 73 11.13 -3.64 0.05
C ALA A 73 11.04 -2.59 -1.07
N SER A 74 11.54 -2.90 -2.27
CA SER A 74 11.50 -2.00 -3.42
C SER A 74 10.11 -1.93 -4.04
N GLU A 75 9.42 -3.06 -4.14
CA GLU A 75 8.04 -3.18 -4.63
C GLU A 75 7.08 -2.47 -3.67
N ALA A 76 7.18 -2.74 -2.37
CA ALA A 76 6.39 -2.06 -1.36
C ALA A 76 6.63 -0.54 -1.39
N GLN A 77 7.88 -0.09 -1.49
CA GLN A 77 8.21 1.33 -1.60
C GLN A 77 7.65 1.97 -2.87
N THR A 78 7.65 1.23 -3.99
CA THR A 78 7.08 1.70 -5.26
C THR A 78 5.57 1.91 -5.13
N LEU A 79 4.85 0.95 -4.52
CA LEU A 79 3.42 1.07 -4.29
C LEU A 79 3.09 2.24 -3.36
N LEU A 80 3.85 2.44 -2.28
CA LEU A 80 3.67 3.57 -1.35
C LEU A 80 3.92 4.95 -1.99
N ALA A 81 4.70 5.00 -3.07
CA ALA A 81 4.98 6.25 -3.78
C ALA A 81 3.84 6.67 -4.73
N VAL A 82 2.91 5.76 -5.07
CA VAL A 82 1.77 6.05 -5.94
C VAL A 82 0.69 6.75 -5.14
N SER A 83 0.36 8.00 -5.49
CA SER A 83 -0.62 8.83 -4.78
C SER A 83 -2.07 8.70 -5.31
N ASP A 84 -2.30 8.10 -6.47
CA ASP A 84 -3.65 7.75 -6.94
C ASP A 84 -4.00 6.33 -6.44
N PRO A 85 -5.05 6.17 -5.62
CA PRO A 85 -5.45 4.86 -5.12
C PRO A 85 -5.72 3.83 -6.23
N ASN A 86 -6.35 4.24 -7.33
CA ASN A 86 -6.69 3.32 -8.43
C ASN A 86 -5.43 2.88 -9.18
N GLU A 87 -4.50 3.81 -9.43
CA GLU A 87 -3.22 3.46 -10.05
C GLU A 87 -2.42 2.47 -9.17
N ARG A 88 -2.51 2.61 -7.85
CA ARG A 88 -1.90 1.68 -6.90
C ARG A 88 -2.57 0.30 -6.95
N LEU A 89 -3.90 0.24 -7.01
CA LEU A 89 -4.62 -1.03 -7.17
C LEU A 89 -4.32 -1.69 -8.53
N ASP A 90 -4.19 -0.93 -9.61
CA ASP A 90 -3.76 -1.43 -10.91
C ASP A 90 -2.34 -2.01 -10.86
N ALA A 91 -1.42 -1.35 -10.13
CA ALA A 91 -0.07 -1.82 -9.94
C ALA A 91 -0.03 -3.14 -9.14
N LEU A 92 -0.85 -3.26 -8.09
CA LEU A 92 -1.02 -4.50 -7.34
C LEU A 92 -1.53 -5.65 -8.22
N ILE A 93 -2.55 -5.41 -9.05
CA ILE A 93 -3.05 -6.44 -9.99
C ILE A 93 -1.95 -6.89 -10.94
N ARG A 94 -1.16 -5.96 -11.50
CA ARG A 94 -0.05 -6.32 -12.40
C ARG A 94 0.98 -7.18 -11.69
N LEU A 95 1.36 -6.80 -10.46
CA LEU A 95 2.36 -7.52 -9.66
C LEU A 95 1.92 -8.96 -9.36
N LEU A 96 0.67 -9.13 -8.92
CA LEU A 96 0.09 -10.44 -8.62
C LEU A 96 -0.13 -11.29 -9.88
N GLY A 97 -0.44 -10.65 -11.01
CA GLY A 97 -0.58 -11.32 -12.31
C GLY A 97 0.75 -11.81 -12.89
N THR A 98 1.88 -11.20 -12.51
CA THR A 98 3.21 -11.65 -12.91
C THR A 98 3.76 -12.80 -12.06
N GLU A 99 3.25 -13.01 -10.85
CA GLU A 99 3.66 -14.10 -9.94
C GLU A 99 3.04 -15.47 -10.29
N SER A 100 2.08 -15.54 -11.22
CA SER A 100 1.47 -16.83 -11.65
C SER A 100 2.31 -17.63 -12.65
N ALA A 101 3.61 -17.34 -12.76
CA ALA A 101 4.54 -17.99 -13.68
C ALA A 101 5.75 -18.59 -12.95
N ASP A 102 5.48 -19.43 -11.95
CA ASP A 102 6.41 -20.47 -11.48
C ASP A 102 5.65 -21.68 -10.89
#